data_AF-I4B1P0-F1
#
_entry.id   AF-I4B1P0-F1
#
_cell.length_a   1.000
_cell.length_b   1.000
_cell.length_c   1.000
_cell.angle_alpha   90.00
_cell.angle_beta   90.00
_cell.angle_gamma   90.00
#
_symmetry.space_group_name_H-M   'P 1'
#
loop_
_entity.id
_entity.type
_entity.pdbx_description
1 polymer ?
#
loop_
_entity_poly.entity_id
_entity_poly.type
_entity_poly.pdbx_seq_one_letter_code
_entity_poly.pdbx_strand_id
1 'polypeptide(L)'
;MKELIFGAPATVLLAASIAGEAPKSNSLPYFCYWMENASGRYEWVPAEVGGIYHGEGYERCQALDSCSGGLSESNGGCYKWARSAQSAAVK
;
A
#
# COMPACT_ATOMS: atom_id res chain seq x y z
N MET A 1 -49.18 52.16 -20.10
CA MET A 1 -47.76 52.06 -20.46
C MET A 1 -46.97 51.75 -19.21
N LYS A 2 -46.25 50.61 -19.25
CA LYS A 2 -45.08 50.20 -18.45
C LYS A 2 -45.19 50.08 -16.91
N GLU A 3 -45.31 48.82 -16.52
CA GLU A 3 -44.81 48.17 -15.29
C GLU A 3 -43.36 48.56 -14.95
N LEU A 4 -43.03 48.69 -13.66
CA LEU A 4 -41.66 48.50 -13.18
C LEU A 4 -41.66 47.84 -11.80
N ILE A 5 -41.48 46.52 -11.82
CA ILE A 5 -41.21 45.65 -10.68
C ILE A 5 -39.73 45.82 -10.31
N PHE A 6 -39.46 46.28 -9.09
CA PHE A 6 -38.10 46.32 -8.53
C PHE A 6 -37.66 44.89 -8.19
N GLY A 7 -36.84 44.30 -9.06
CA GLY A 7 -36.17 43.02 -8.82
C GLY A 7 -35.07 43.16 -7.78
N ALA A 8 -35.22 42.48 -6.64
CA ALA A 8 -34.15 42.31 -5.66
C ALA A 8 -33.05 41.40 -6.25
N PRO A 9 -31.75 41.77 -6.14
CA PRO A 9 -30.68 40.89 -6.58
C PRO A 9 -30.56 39.71 -5.61
N ALA A 10 -30.85 38.50 -6.09
CA ALA A 10 -30.56 37.27 -5.39
C ALA A 10 -29.04 37.09 -5.33
N THR A 11 -28.43 37.50 -4.23
CA THR A 11 -27.00 37.29 -3.96
C THR A 11 -26.77 35.78 -3.77
N VAL A 12 -26.23 35.14 -4.81
CA VAL A 12 -25.80 33.74 -4.76
C VAL A 12 -24.64 33.64 -3.76
N LEU A 13 -24.91 33.05 -2.60
CA LEU A 13 -23.88 32.65 -1.64
C LEU A 13 -23.06 31.52 -2.27
N LEU A 14 -21.87 31.86 -2.77
CA LEU A 14 -20.86 30.88 -3.18
C LEU A 14 -20.40 30.12 -1.93
N ALA A 15 -20.87 28.89 -1.76
CA ALA A 15 -20.30 27.98 -0.78
C ALA A 15 -18.87 27.63 -1.21
N ALA A 16 -17.88 28.24 -0.55
CA ALA A 16 -16.49 27.85 -0.69
C ALA A 16 -16.34 26.44 -0.10
N SER A 17 -16.29 25.42 -0.96
CA SER A 17 -15.87 24.09 -0.59
C SER A 17 -14.40 24.17 -0.16
N ILE A 18 -14.14 24.25 1.15
CA ILE A 18 -12.82 23.95 1.67
C ILE A 18 -12.54 22.47 1.35
N ALA A 19 -11.79 22.24 0.28
CA ALA A 19 -11.20 20.96 -0.01
C ALA A 19 -10.20 20.69 1.12
N GLY A 20 -10.66 20.03 2.18
CA GLY A 20 -9.77 19.51 3.21
C GLY A 20 -8.80 18.56 2.52
N GLU A 21 -7.53 18.95 2.46
CA GLU A 21 -6.45 18.06 2.10
C GLU A 21 -6.53 16.86 3.04
N ALA A 22 -6.88 15.70 2.48
CA ALA A 22 -6.90 14.45 3.21
C ALA A 22 -5.55 14.30 3.92
N PRO A 23 -5.52 13.89 5.20
CA PRO A 23 -4.27 13.67 5.89
C PRO A 23 -3.44 12.72 5.04
N LYS A 24 -2.24 13.14 4.62
CA LYS A 24 -1.26 12.25 4.02
C LYS A 24 -1.17 11.06 4.94
N SER A 25 -1.74 9.93 4.51
CA SER A 25 -1.68 8.68 5.25
C SER A 25 -0.20 8.45 5.52
N ASN A 26 0.18 8.40 6.79
CA ASN A 26 1.49 7.88 7.20
C ASN A 26 1.51 6.42 6.75
N SER A 27 1.80 6.22 5.47
CA SER A 27 1.97 4.90 4.88
C SER A 27 3.21 4.33 5.53
N LEU A 28 3.00 3.39 6.46
CA LEU A 28 4.10 2.61 7.00
C LEU A 28 4.87 2.02 5.81
N PRO A 29 6.21 2.08 5.82
CA PRO A 29 7.02 1.49 4.76
C PRO A 29 6.67 0.01 4.62
N TYR A 30 6.70 -0.46 3.38
CA TYR A 30 6.54 -1.88 3.07
C TYR A 30 7.91 -2.53 3.00
N PHE A 31 7.97 -3.80 3.40
CA PHE A 31 9.17 -4.61 3.41
C PHE A 31 8.90 -5.99 2.83
N CYS A 32 9.97 -6.68 2.44
CA CYS A 32 9.89 -8.07 2.04
C CYS A 32 10.08 -8.98 3.25
N TYR A 33 9.21 -9.97 3.39
CA TYR A 33 9.30 -11.01 4.39
C TYR A 33 9.39 -12.36 3.70
N TRP A 34 10.18 -13.27 4.26
CA TRP A 34 10.24 -14.66 3.82
C TRP A 34 9.82 -15.59 4.93
N MET A 35 9.28 -16.75 4.56
CA MET A 35 8.93 -17.79 5.51
C MET A 35 10.17 -18.60 5.84
N GLU A 36 10.76 -18.33 6.99
CA GLU A 36 11.95 -19.01 7.48
C GLU A 36 11.63 -20.47 7.83
N ASN A 37 12.35 -21.42 7.25
CA ASN A 37 12.10 -22.85 7.43
C ASN A 37 13.29 -23.64 8.00
N ALA A 38 14.47 -23.03 8.14
CA ALA A 38 15.67 -23.68 8.66
C ALA A 38 15.56 -24.05 10.15
N SER A 39 14.85 -23.26 10.94
CA SER A 39 14.56 -23.53 12.36
C SER A 39 13.43 -24.53 12.56
N GLY A 40 12.68 -24.86 11.50
CA GLY A 40 11.46 -25.66 11.55
C GLY A 40 10.24 -24.96 12.14
N ARG A 41 10.33 -23.66 12.49
CA ARG A 41 9.21 -22.90 13.08
C ARG A 41 8.28 -22.25 12.06
N TYR A 42 8.69 -22.11 10.79
CA TYR A 42 7.87 -21.51 9.72
C TYR A 42 7.33 -20.14 10.13
N GLU A 43 8.25 -19.24 10.45
CA GLU A 43 7.93 -17.87 10.87
C GLU A 43 8.27 -16.87 9.77
N TRP A 44 7.42 -15.85 9.62
CA TRP A 44 7.71 -14.73 8.74
C TRP A 44 8.78 -13.85 9.38
N VAL A 45 9.92 -13.70 8.71
CA VAL A 45 11.01 -12.84 9.15
C VAL A 45 11.45 -11.92 8.00
N PRO A 46 12.20 -10.83 8.25
CA PRO A 46 12.74 -9.99 7.18
C PRO A 46 13.51 -10.83 6.16
N ALA A 47 13.24 -10.60 4.88
CA ALA A 47 13.79 -11.39 3.77
C ALA A 47 15.32 -11.36 3.70
N GLU A 48 15.94 -10.30 4.22
CA GLU A 48 17.39 -10.15 4.34
C GLU A 48 18.03 -11.25 5.21
N VAL A 49 17.28 -11.81 6.16
CA VAL A 49 17.75 -12.92 7.01
C VAL A 49 17.94 -14.20 6.19
N GLY A 50 17.16 -14.40 5.12
CA GLY A 50 17.24 -15.57 4.24
C GLY A 50 18.40 -15.50 3.25
N GLY A 51 19.05 -14.34 3.11
CA GLY A 51 20.25 -14.16 2.30
C GLY A 51 20.06 -14.11 0.77
N ILE A 52 18.86 -14.35 0.26
CA ILE A 52 18.54 -14.26 -1.18
C ILE A 52 18.04 -12.85 -1.57
N TYR A 53 17.40 -12.16 -0.62
CA TYR A 53 16.90 -10.80 -0.79
C TYR A 53 17.83 -9.81 -0.10
N HIS A 54 18.05 -8.64 -0.71
CA HIS A 54 19.01 -7.63 -0.26
C HIS A 54 18.42 -6.21 -0.25
N GLY A 55 17.09 -6.07 -0.16
CA GLY A 55 16.43 -4.76 -0.11
C GLY A 55 16.14 -4.16 -1.48
N GLU A 56 16.10 -4.95 -2.55
CA GLU A 56 15.92 -4.48 -3.93
C GLU A 56 14.50 -3.97 -4.24
N GLY A 57 13.59 -4.05 -3.27
CA GLY A 57 12.21 -3.55 -3.38
C GLY A 57 11.18 -4.63 -3.72
N TYR A 58 9.99 -4.16 -4.13
CA TYR A 58 8.79 -4.97 -4.34
C TYR A 58 8.98 -6.01 -5.45
N GLU A 59 9.49 -5.60 -6.61
CA GLU A 59 9.59 -6.44 -7.80
C GLU A 59 10.43 -7.68 -7.53
N ARG A 60 11.57 -7.50 -6.83
CA ARG A 60 12.41 -8.62 -6.42
C ARG A 60 11.72 -9.52 -5.39
N CYS A 61 11.01 -8.94 -4.42
CA CYS A 61 10.26 -9.72 -3.44
C CYS A 61 9.19 -10.60 -4.10
N GLN A 62 8.47 -10.04 -5.09
CA GLN A 62 7.47 -10.78 -5.87
C GLN A 62 8.12 -11.84 -6.75
N ALA A 63 9.27 -11.55 -7.37
CA ALA A 63 10.00 -12.53 -8.17
C ALA A 63 10.39 -13.76 -7.34
N LEU A 64 10.78 -13.55 -6.09
CA LEU A 64 11.17 -14.62 -5.16
C LEU A 64 9.97 -15.41 -4.60
N ASP A 65 8.76 -14.88 -4.58
CA ASP A 65 7.62 -15.58 -3.99
C ASP A 65 7.17 -16.79 -4.82
N SER A 66 7.19 -17.97 -4.20
CA SER A 66 6.66 -19.22 -4.78
C SER A 66 5.25 -19.58 -4.30
N CYS A 67 4.66 -18.84 -3.36
CA CYS A 67 3.50 -19.32 -2.59
C CYS A 67 2.22 -18.52 -2.82
N SER A 68 2.31 -17.26 -3.27
CA SER A 68 1.14 -16.37 -3.43
C SER A 68 0.97 -15.84 -4.85
N GLY A 69 1.65 -16.45 -5.83
CA GLY A 69 1.55 -16.12 -7.26
C GLY A 69 2.70 -15.26 -7.79
N GLY A 70 3.84 -15.23 -7.11
CA GLY A 70 5.08 -14.65 -7.63
C GLY A 70 5.78 -15.51 -8.69
N LEU A 71 6.97 -15.09 -9.11
CA LEU A 71 7.71 -15.71 -10.22
C LEU A 71 8.50 -16.96 -9.81
N SER A 72 8.47 -17.35 -8.53
CA SER A 72 9.09 -18.56 -8.01
C SER A 72 10.62 -18.67 -8.20
N GLU A 73 11.34 -17.55 -8.29
CA GLU A 73 12.79 -17.54 -8.48
C GLU A 73 13.58 -18.01 -7.25
N SER A 74 12.94 -18.18 -6.10
CA SER A 74 13.57 -18.68 -4.87
C SER A 74 13.63 -20.21 -4.76
N ASN A 75 13.21 -20.95 -5.79
CA ASN A 75 13.17 -22.42 -5.81
C ASN A 75 12.28 -23.02 -4.69
N GLY A 76 11.13 -22.39 -4.43
CA GLY A 76 10.10 -22.87 -3.49
C GLY A 76 9.96 -22.07 -2.19
N GLY A 77 10.72 -21.00 -2.00
CA GLY A 77 10.58 -20.11 -0.85
C GLY A 77 9.33 -19.24 -0.94
N CYS A 78 8.61 -19.09 0.18
CA CYS A 78 7.47 -18.17 0.27
C CYS A 78 7.97 -16.77 0.64
N TYR A 79 7.62 -15.77 -0.18
CA TYR A 79 7.94 -14.37 0.09
C TYR A 79 6.66 -13.54 0.08
N LYS A 80 6.64 -12.42 0.81
CA LYS A 80 5.53 -11.48 0.78
C LYS A 80 6.00 -10.06 0.95
N TRP A 81 5.36 -9.15 0.23
CA TRP A 81 5.49 -7.71 0.45
C TRP A 81 4.43 -7.26 1.44
N ALA A 82 4.82 -6.76 2.60
CA ALA A 82 3.90 -6.48 3.69
C ALA A 82 4.38 -5.31 4.57
N ARG A 83 3.49 -4.78 5.42
CA ARG A 83 3.86 -3.72 6.39
C ARG A 83 4.58 -4.25 7.62
N SER A 84 4.37 -5.54 7.91
CA SER A 84 5.01 -6.29 9.00
C SER A 84 4.96 -7.79 8.72
N ALA A 85 5.79 -8.55 9.44
CA ALA A 85 5.83 -10.01 9.37
C ALA A 85 4.44 -10.66 9.64
N GLN A 86 3.63 -10.06 10.50
CA GLN A 86 2.31 -10.58 10.88
C GLN A 86 1.17 -10.03 10.00
N SER A 87 1.43 -9.00 9.19
CA SER A 87 0.42 -8.46 8.29
C SER A 87 0.24 -9.30 7.01
N ALA A 88 -0.92 -9.15 6.39
CA ALA A 88 -1.20 -9.75 5.09
C ALA A 88 -0.31 -9.12 4.00
N ALA A 89 -0.03 -9.92 2.96
CA ALA A 89 0.64 -9.43 1.78
C ALA A 89 -0.21 -8.36 1.08
N VAL A 90 0.42 -7.29 0.60
CA VAL A 90 -0.19 -6.42 -0.41
C VAL A 90 0.09 -6.98 -1.79
N LYS A 91 -0.90 -6.86 -2.67
CA LYS A 91 -0.86 -7.36 -4.05
C LYS A 91 -0.68 -6.20 -5.01
#